data_AF-A0A6S6RKT0-F1
#
_entry.id   AF-A0A6S6RKT0-F1
#
_cell.length_a   1.000
_cell.length_b   1.000
_cell.length_c   1.000
_cell.angle_alpha   90.00
_cell.angle_beta   90.00
_cell.angle_gamma   90.00
#
_symmetry.space_group_name_H-M   'P 1'
#
loop_
_entity.id
_entity.type
_entity.pdbx_description
1 polymer ?
#
loop_
_entity_poly.entity_id
_entity_poly.type
_entity_poly.pdbx_seq_one_letter_code
_entity_poly.pdbx_strand_id
1 'polypeptide(L)'
;MALKKLTKIKVISFNLDDTLVDSAGGLADALDRALIIQQLPAAGKELVSTSVRNGVDIMIERALTWVNIKITPEIKNNARQLFDKIYATTVITASQLFHGVKKH
;
A
#
# COMPACT_ATOMS: atom_id res chain seq x y z
N MET A 1 -36.23 -13.63 -2.09
CA MET A 1 -35.88 -12.34 -1.46
C MET A 1 -35.69 -11.32 -2.59
N ALA A 2 -36.49 -10.25 -2.65
CA ALA A 2 -36.39 -9.26 -3.73
C ALA A 2 -35.15 -8.37 -3.53
N LEU A 3 -34.29 -8.28 -4.55
CA LEU A 3 -33.15 -7.38 -4.55
C LEU A 3 -33.68 -5.94 -4.48
N LYS A 4 -33.41 -5.24 -3.38
CA LYS A 4 -33.86 -3.86 -3.18
C LYS A 4 -33.09 -2.97 -4.16
N LYS A 5 -33.74 -2.57 -5.27
CA LYS A 5 -33.15 -1.68 -6.26
C LYS A 5 -32.79 -0.35 -5.59
N LEU A 6 -31.52 0.05 -5.68
CA LEU A 6 -30.98 1.29 -5.13
C LEU A 6 -31.40 2.49 -6.00
N THR A 7 -32.69 2.80 -6.08
CA THR A 7 -33.26 3.79 -7.02
C THR A 7 -33.05 5.24 -6.65
N LYS A 8 -32.53 5.55 -5.45
CA LYS A 8 -32.34 6.92 -4.94
C LYS A 8 -30.89 7.30 -4.69
N ILE A 9 -29.92 6.43 -5.00
CA ILE A 9 -28.50 6.78 -4.85
C ILE A 9 -28.10 7.73 -5.98
N LYS A 10 -27.59 8.90 -5.60
CA LYS A 10 -27.12 9.93 -6.54
C LYS A 10 -25.61 9.90 -6.75
N VAL A 11 -24.86 9.36 -5.78
CA VAL A 11 -23.39 9.33 -5.78
C VAL A 11 -22.91 8.06 -5.09
N ILE A 12 -21.85 7.45 -5.64
CA ILE A 12 -21.07 6.39 -5.01
C ILE A 12 -19.60 6.83 -5.08
N SER A 13 -18.90 6.79 -3.95
CA SER A 13 -17.45 7.00 -3.88
C SER A 13 -16.76 5.67 -3.61
N PHE A 14 -15.66 5.42 -4.32
CA PHE A 14 -14.83 4.24 -4.13
C PHE A 14 -13.47 4.66 -3.59
N ASN A 15 -12.98 3.93 -2.59
CA ASN A 15 -11.56 3.94 -2.29
C ASN A 15 -10.79 3.21 -3.40
N LEU A 16 -9.50 3.48 -3.57
CA LEU A 16 -8.66 2.83 -4.60
C LEU A 16 -8.02 1.54 -4.07
N ASP A 17 -7.06 1.69 -3.16
CA ASP A 17 -6.27 0.59 -2.59
C ASP A 17 -7.12 -0.34 -1.73
N ASP A 18 -6.93 -1.64 -1.88
CA ASP A 18 -7.73 -2.67 -1.21
C ASP A 18 -9.25 -2.46 -1.39
N THR A 19 -9.66 -1.93 -2.54
CA THR A 19 -11.07 -1.75 -2.91
C THR A 19 -11.30 -1.93 -4.41
N LEU A 20 -10.62 -1.15 -5.25
CA LEU A 20 -10.63 -1.34 -6.70
C LEU A 20 -9.40 -2.09 -7.19
N VAL A 21 -8.28 -1.97 -6.47
CA VAL A 21 -6.99 -2.53 -6.85
C VAL A 21 -6.40 -3.32 -5.67
N ASP A 22 -5.94 -4.54 -5.93
CA ASP A 22 -5.07 -5.31 -5.03
C ASP A 22 -3.66 -4.72 -5.12
N SER A 23 -3.38 -3.74 -4.26
CA SER A 23 -2.11 -3.03 -4.21
C SER A 23 -1.22 -3.47 -3.05
N ALA A 24 -1.73 -4.26 -2.10
CA ALA A 24 -0.97 -4.70 -0.93
C ALA A 24 0.33 -5.42 -1.29
N GLY A 25 0.33 -6.22 -2.37
CA GLY A 25 1.54 -6.86 -2.90
C GLY A 25 2.57 -5.86 -3.40
N GLY A 26 2.17 -4.95 -4.30
CA GLY A 26 3.08 -3.95 -4.85
C GLY A 26 3.61 -2.95 -3.83
N LEU A 27 2.78 -2.59 -2.85
CA LEU A 27 3.20 -1.75 -1.73
C LEU A 27 4.24 -2.47 -0.85
N ALA A 28 4.05 -3.75 -0.57
CA ALA A 28 4.99 -4.55 0.21
C ALA A 28 6.34 -4.69 -0.49
N ASP A 29 6.32 -5.04 -1.78
CA ASP A 29 7.54 -5.17 -2.59
C ASP A 29 8.34 -3.86 -2.64
N ALA A 30 7.67 -2.72 -2.80
CA ALA A 30 8.35 -1.42 -2.84
C ALA A 30 8.94 -1.04 -1.47
N LEU A 31 8.21 -1.32 -0.38
CA LEU A 31 8.67 -1.07 0.98
C LEU A 31 9.87 -1.94 1.34
N ASP A 32 9.79 -3.25 1.07
CA ASP A 32 10.85 -4.20 1.38
C ASP A 32 12.14 -3.84 0.63
N ARG A 33 12.05 -3.46 -0.65
CA ARG A 33 13.21 -2.98 -1.40
C ARG A 33 13.79 -1.69 -0.81
N ALA A 34 12.96 -0.74 -0.37
CA ALA A 34 13.42 0.49 0.26
C ALA A 34 14.13 0.24 1.61
N LEU A 35 13.68 -0.76 2.37
CA LEU A 35 14.34 -1.20 3.60
C LEU A 35 15.67 -1.90 3.31
N ILE A 36 15.69 -2.84 2.36
CA ILE A 36 16.89 -3.60 1.99
C ILE A 36 18.00 -2.69 1.47
N ILE A 37 17.69 -1.67 0.67
CA ILE A 37 18.68 -0.68 0.19
C ILE A 37 19.32 0.08 1.36
N GLN A 38 18.58 0.29 2.44
CA GLN A 38 19.08 0.90 3.68
C GLN A 38 19.70 -0.12 4.66
N GLN A 39 19.91 -1.36 4.21
CA GLN A 39 20.47 -2.46 5.02
C GLN A 39 19.58 -2.85 6.20
N LEU A 40 18.26 -2.66 6.06
CA LEU A 40 17.24 -3.09 7.02
C LEU A 40 16.53 -4.36 6.51
N PRO A 41 16.03 -5.23 7.40
CA PRO A 41 15.28 -6.41 7.00
C PRO A 41 13.95 -6.02 6.34
N ALA A 42 13.50 -6.86 5.40
CA ALA A 42 12.17 -6.77 4.81
C ALA A 42 11.08 -6.96 5.87
N ALA A 43 10.04 -6.14 5.81
CA ALA A 43 8.90 -6.16 6.72
C ALA A 43 7.80 -7.14 6.26
N GLY A 44 7.71 -7.38 4.95
CA GLY A 44 6.79 -8.34 4.35
C GLY A 44 5.34 -7.84 4.23
N LYS A 45 4.56 -8.61 3.45
CA LYS A 45 3.18 -8.25 3.07
C LYS A 45 2.20 -8.18 4.23
N GLU A 46 2.36 -9.02 5.26
CA GLU A 46 1.45 -9.04 6.42
C GLU A 46 1.42 -7.69 7.14
N LEU A 47 2.59 -7.09 7.38
CA LEU A 47 2.68 -5.77 8.02
C LEU A 47 2.04 -4.69 7.14
N VAL A 48 2.38 -4.68 5.85
CA VAL A 48 1.85 -3.71 4.87
C VAL A 48 0.33 -3.76 4.77
N SER A 49 -0.25 -4.97 4.75
CA SER A 49 -1.70 -5.18 4.61
C SER A 49 -2.50 -4.52 5.75
N THR A 50 -1.91 -4.38 6.94
CA THR A 50 -2.57 -3.69 8.07
C THR A 50 -2.45 -2.15 8.01
N SER A 51 -1.74 -1.62 7.01
CA SER A 51 -1.34 -0.21 6.91
C SER A 51 -1.75 0.47 5.62
N VAL A 52 -2.22 -0.27 4.61
CA VAL A 52 -2.63 0.27 3.29
C VAL A 52 -3.58 1.47 3.43
N ARG A 53 -4.52 1.39 4.37
CA ARG A 53 -5.55 2.42 4.60
C ARG A 53 -5.09 3.65 5.39
N ASN A 54 -3.90 3.62 5.97
CA ASN A 54 -3.37 4.68 6.81
C ASN A 54 -2.38 5.61 6.07
N GLY A 55 -2.07 5.29 4.82
CA GLY A 55 -1.13 6.04 4.00
C GLY A 55 0.32 5.62 4.20
N VAL A 56 1.16 6.03 3.24
CA VAL A 56 2.56 5.58 3.10
C VAL A 56 3.43 6.00 4.29
N ASP A 57 3.24 7.19 4.85
CA ASP A 57 4.06 7.65 5.98
C ASP A 57 3.85 6.80 7.25
N ILE A 58 2.60 6.43 7.53
CA ILE A 58 2.27 5.54 8.66
C ILE A 58 2.80 4.13 8.38
N MET A 59 2.69 3.65 7.14
CA MET A 59 3.24 2.35 6.74
C MET A 59 4.76 2.29 6.96
N ILE A 60 5.51 3.30 6.51
CA ILE A 60 6.97 3.37 6.70
C ILE A 60 7.31 3.42 8.18
N GLU A 61 6.62 4.25 8.96
CA GLU A 61 6.89 4.38 10.40
C GLU A 61 6.65 3.07 11.15
N ARG A 62 5.59 2.33 10.80
CA ARG A 62 5.32 1.00 11.36
C ARG A 62 6.37 -0.02 10.96
N ALA A 63 6.83 0.00 9.71
CA ALA A 63 7.89 -0.90 9.27
C ALA A 63 9.22 -0.62 10.00
N LEU A 64 9.63 0.64 10.11
CA LEU A 64 10.84 1.01 10.86
C LEU A 64 10.72 0.69 12.36
N THR A 65 9.51 0.83 12.93
CA THR A 65 9.21 0.42 14.30
C THR A 65 9.34 -1.10 14.46
N TRP A 66 8.84 -1.87 13.51
CA TRP A 66 8.94 -3.33 13.50
C TRP A 66 10.39 -3.82 13.37
N VAL A 67 11.20 -3.13 12.56
CA VAL A 67 12.66 -3.36 12.46
C VAL A 67 13.38 -3.08 13.81
N ASN A 68 12.70 -2.42 14.76
CA ASN A 68 13.17 -2.16 16.11
C ASN A 68 14.47 -1.31 16.15
N ILE A 69 14.50 -0.25 15.34
CA ILE A 69 15.59 0.73 15.32
C ILE A 69 15.15 2.09 15.85
N LYS A 70 16.12 2.91 16.25
CA LYS A 70 15.86 4.32 16.57
C LYS A 70 15.50 5.06 15.29
N ILE A 71 14.23 5.41 15.15
CA ILE A 71 13.74 6.18 14.00
C ILE A 71 14.25 7.62 14.11
N THR A 72 15.09 8.00 13.15
CA THR A 72 15.47 9.40 12.94
C THR A 72 14.71 9.97 11.73
N PRO A 73 14.55 11.30 11.63
CA PRO A 73 13.99 11.93 10.44
C PRO A 73 14.72 11.54 9.16
N GLU A 74 16.05 11.38 9.22
CA GLU A 74 16.88 10.96 8.10
C GLU A 74 16.53 9.55 7.60
N ILE A 75 16.47 8.56 8.49
CA ILE A 75 16.11 7.18 8.12
C ILE A 75 14.69 7.13 7.56
N LYS A 76 13.74 7.82 8.19
CA LYS A 76 12.35 7.88 7.73
C LYS A 76 12.24 8.52 6.35
N ASN A 77 12.92 9.65 6.13
CA ASN A 77 12.89 10.36 4.86
C ASN A 77 13.57 9.56 3.73
N ASN A 78 14.71 8.91 4.02
CA ASN A 78 15.39 8.06 3.06
C ASN A 78 14.53 6.86 2.66
N ALA A 79 13.88 6.20 3.63
CA ALA A 79 12.91 5.13 3.36
C ALA A 79 11.77 5.62 2.48
N ARG A 80 11.23 6.81 2.76
CA ARG A 80 10.14 7.40 1.98
C ARG A 80 10.53 7.70 0.55
N GLN A 81 11.67 8.34 0.33
CA GLN A 81 12.14 8.68 -1.01
C GLN A 81 12.47 7.44 -1.84
N LEU A 82 13.10 6.42 -1.23
CA LEU A 82 13.37 5.15 -1.89
C LEU A 82 12.07 4.44 -2.25
N PHE A 83 11.12 4.36 -1.32
CA PHE A 83 9.80 3.79 -1.56
C PHE A 83 9.09 4.48 -2.73
N ASP A 84 8.98 5.82 -2.71
CA ASP A 84 8.27 6.58 -3.75
C ASP A 84 8.90 6.33 -5.13
N LYS A 85 10.24 6.33 -5.21
CA LYS A 85 10.98 6.05 -6.45
C LYS A 85 10.71 4.64 -6.98
N ILE A 86 10.73 3.64 -6.10
CA ILE A 86 10.52 2.24 -6.50
C ILE A 86 9.06 2.01 -6.89
N TYR A 87 8.12 2.49 -6.07
CA TYR A 87 6.69 2.29 -6.30
C TYR A 87 6.23 2.96 -7.60
N ALA A 88 6.72 4.17 -7.91
CA ALA A 88 6.41 4.85 -9.17
C ALA A 88 6.76 4.02 -10.42
N THR A 89 7.80 3.17 -10.35
CA THR A 89 8.22 2.32 -11.46
C THR A 89 7.55 0.94 -11.48
N THR A 90 6.91 0.54 -10.38
CA THR A 90 6.36 -0.83 -10.21
C THR A 90 4.84 -0.85 -10.07
N VAL A 91 4.19 0.29 -9.77
CA VAL A 91 2.75 0.40 -9.48
C VAL A 91 1.86 -0.17 -10.59
N ILE A 92 2.23 0.00 -11.86
CA ILE A 92 1.43 -0.50 -12.99
C ILE A 92 1.43 -2.03 -13.03
N THR A 93 2.57 -2.66 -12.73
CA THR A 93 2.72 -4.11 -12.82
C THR A 93 2.35 -4.83 -11.52
N ALA A 94 2.48 -4.15 -10.38
CA ALA A 94 2.35 -4.75 -9.06
C ALA A 94 0.97 -4.53 -8.41
N SER A 95 0.10 -3.74 -9.05
CA SER A 95 -1.23 -3.42 -8.56
C SER A 95 -2.27 -3.84 -9.60
N GLN A 96 -3.04 -4.90 -9.31
CA GLN A 96 -4.01 -5.48 -10.23
C GLN A 96 -5.45 -5.14 -9.84
N LEU A 97 -6.35 -4.97 -10.81
CA LEU A 97 -7.77 -4.79 -10.49
C LEU A 97 -8.33 -6.01 -9.76
N PHE A 98 -9.12 -5.79 -8.72
CA PHE A 98 -9.89 -6.89 -8.13
C PHE A 98 -10.87 -7.46 -9.14
N HIS A 99 -11.15 -8.76 -9.00
CA HIS A 99 -12.13 -9.45 -9.84
C HIS A 99 -13.49 -8.73 -9.80
N GLY A 100 -14.05 -8.44 -10.97
CA GLY A 100 -15.35 -7.78 -11.12
C GLY A 100 -15.33 -6.24 -11.08
N VAL A 101 -14.17 -5.60 -10.89
CA VAL A 101 -14.06 -4.13 -10.92
C VAL A 101 -14.26 -3.57 -12.33
N LYS A 102 -13.70 -4.22 -13.34
CA LYS A 102 -13.97 -3.92 -14.75
C LYS A 102 -14.82 -5.04 -15.36
N LYS A 103 -15.92 -4.68 -16.02
CA LYS A 103 -16.65 -5.61 -16.90
C LYS A 103 -15.91 -5.73 -18.24
N HIS A 104 -15.84 -6.95 -18.76
CA HIS A 104 -15.40 -7.22 -20.13
C HIS A 104 -16.36 -6.59 -21.15
#